data_AF-A0A7X3Y5D8-F1
#
_entry.id   AF-A0A7X3Y5D8-F1
#
_cell.length_a   1.000
_cell.length_b   1.000
_cell.length_c   1.000
_cell.angle_alpha   90.00
_cell.angle_beta   90.00
_cell.angle_gamma   90.00
#
_symmetry.space_group_name_H-M   'P 1'
#
loop_
_entity.id
_entity.type
_entity.pdbx_description
1 polymer ?
#
loop_
_entity_poly.entity_id
_entity_poly.type
_entity_poly.pdbx_seq_one_letter_code
_entity_poly.pdbx_strand_id
1 'polypeptide(L)'
;MTTDNGSTRKDYAAQGRIFLEQAFEELSRDDLRQASEKGWGAAAQIVKAYAQDRGLPHDQHFLLYRAVSRLVAETDDDDLRRQFGVATDLHANFYEGEYNERDVRVSLQDITRLIESVETILNGRHGTAS
;
A
#
# COMPACT_ATOMS: atom_id res chain seq x y z
N MET A 1 20.09 -6.59 12.61
CA MET A 1 19.80 -5.16 12.83
C MET A 1 19.98 -4.50 11.46
N THR A 2 18.96 -4.60 10.61
CA THR A 2 19.05 -4.30 9.18
C THR A 2 18.36 -2.98 8.88
N THR A 3 19.21 -1.99 8.60
CA THR A 3 19.06 -0.89 7.63
C THR A 3 17.68 -0.25 7.47
N ASP A 4 17.34 0.67 8.37
CA ASP A 4 16.59 1.87 7.97
C ASP A 4 17.53 2.74 7.13
N ASN A 5 17.20 2.97 5.86
CA ASN A 5 18.00 3.77 4.91
C ASN A 5 17.89 5.29 5.18
N GLY A 6 17.51 5.69 6.40
CA GLY A 6 17.25 7.09 6.76
C GLY A 6 16.00 7.67 6.09
N SER A 7 15.12 6.82 5.52
CA SER A 7 13.88 7.26 4.89
C SER A 7 12.83 7.57 5.97
N THR A 8 12.25 8.76 5.91
CA THR A 8 11.22 9.17 6.85
C THR A 8 9.86 8.60 6.45
N ARG A 9 8.88 8.63 7.37
CA ARG A 9 7.50 8.29 7.04
C ARG A 9 6.94 9.10 5.86
N LYS A 10 7.40 10.35 5.70
CA LYS A 10 6.95 11.24 4.61
C LYS A 10 7.52 10.80 3.27
N ASP A 11 8.77 10.33 3.25
CA ASP A 11 9.42 9.83 2.04
C ASP A 11 8.71 8.58 1.52
N TYR A 12 8.37 7.66 2.44
CA TYR A 12 7.57 6.47 2.09
C TYR A 12 6.17 6.83 1.58
N ALA A 13 5.46 7.75 2.25
CA ALA A 13 4.13 8.17 1.79
C ALA A 13 4.19 8.82 0.40
N ALA A 14 5.17 9.71 0.17
CA ALA A 14 5.38 10.35 -1.13
C ALA A 14 5.72 9.32 -2.23
N GLN A 15 6.59 8.36 -1.93
CA GLN A 15 6.94 7.31 -2.89
C GLN A 15 5.74 6.42 -3.23
N GLY A 16 4.85 6.15 -2.26
CA GLY A 16 3.60 5.45 -2.49
C GLY A 16 2.69 6.16 -3.49
N ARG A 17 2.54 7.49 -3.36
CA ARG A 17 1.78 8.31 -4.32
C ARG A 17 2.40 8.30 -5.72
N ILE A 18 3.72 8.43 -5.83
CA ILE A 18 4.43 8.35 -7.11
C ILE A 18 4.20 6.99 -7.78
N PHE A 19 4.26 5.89 -7.02
CA PHE A 19 3.99 4.56 -7.58
C PHE A 19 2.53 4.38 -7.98
N LEU A 20 1.58 4.96 -7.25
CA LEU A 20 0.17 4.92 -7.65
C LEU A 20 -0.06 5.67 -8.98
N GLU A 21 0.53 6.85 -9.14
CA GLU A 21 0.48 7.60 -10.41
C GLU A 21 1.07 6.77 -11.56
N GLN A 22 2.27 6.21 -11.36
CA GLN A 22 2.89 5.31 -12.33
C GLN A 22 2.03 4.09 -12.65
N ALA A 23 1.34 3.51 -11.66
CA ALA A 23 0.46 2.36 -11.90
C ALA A 23 -0.69 2.70 -12.87
N PHE A 24 -1.30 3.88 -12.72
CA PHE A 24 -2.32 4.34 -13.65
C PHE A 24 -1.76 4.74 -15.02
N GLU A 25 -0.53 5.26 -15.08
CA GLU A 25 0.17 5.50 -16.35
C GLU A 25 0.40 4.21 -17.13
N GLU A 26 0.90 3.16 -16.49
CA GLU A 26 1.11 1.86 -17.14
C GLU A 26 -0.21 1.21 -17.55
N LEU A 27 -1.26 1.33 -16.72
CA LEU A 27 -2.61 0.89 -17.10
C LEU A 27 -3.10 1.61 -18.36
N SER A 28 -2.83 2.90 -18.51
CA SER A 28 -3.23 3.67 -19.71
C SER A 28 -2.50 3.24 -20.98
N ARG A 29 -1.37 2.54 -20.84
CA ARG A 29 -0.56 1.97 -21.92
C ARG A 29 -0.85 0.50 -22.17
N ASP A 30 -1.84 -0.07 -21.48
CA ASP A 30 -2.18 -1.50 -21.50
C ASP A 30 -1.05 -2.42 -20.97
N ASP A 31 -0.08 -1.88 -20.22
CA ASP A 31 0.93 -2.68 -19.53
C ASP A 31 0.41 -3.13 -18.16
N LEU A 32 -0.47 -4.13 -18.20
CA LEU A 32 -1.18 -4.63 -17.03
C LEU A 32 -0.24 -5.21 -15.97
N ARG A 33 0.90 -5.80 -16.38
CA ARG A 33 1.89 -6.37 -15.46
C ARG A 33 2.62 -5.27 -14.71
N GLN A 34 3.11 -4.24 -15.41
CA GLN A 34 3.77 -3.11 -14.76
C GLN A 34 2.79 -2.29 -13.92
N ALA A 35 1.56 -2.09 -14.38
CA ALA A 35 0.51 -1.46 -13.59
C ALA A 35 0.29 -2.20 -12.25
N SER A 36 0.30 -3.54 -12.28
CA SER A 36 0.15 -4.37 -11.09
C SER A 36 1.33 -4.27 -10.13
N GLU A 37 2.56 -4.35 -10.65
CA GLU A 37 3.79 -4.20 -9.86
C GLU A 37 3.86 -2.83 -9.17
N LYS A 38 3.50 -1.76 -9.89
CA LYS A 38 3.44 -0.40 -9.35
C LYS A 38 2.34 -0.25 -8.30
N GLY A 39 1.17 -0.87 -8.52
CA GLY A 39 0.09 -0.90 -7.54
C GLY A 39 0.50 -1.59 -6.24
N TRP A 40 1.15 -2.75 -6.32
CA TRP A 40 1.72 -3.41 -5.14
C TRP A 40 2.79 -2.55 -4.45
N GLY A 41 3.70 -1.96 -5.22
CA GLY A 41 4.72 -1.06 -4.71
C GLY A 41 4.12 0.13 -3.96
N ALA A 42 3.05 0.74 -4.49
CA ALA A 42 2.35 1.84 -3.84
C ALA A 42 1.78 1.44 -2.47
N ALA A 43 1.10 0.29 -2.40
CA ALA A 43 0.58 -0.25 -1.14
C ALA A 43 1.69 -0.58 -0.13
N ALA A 44 2.79 -1.18 -0.60
CA ALA A 44 3.93 -1.50 0.25
C ALA A 44 4.57 -0.24 0.85
N GLN A 45 4.73 0.82 0.07
CA GLN A 45 5.30 2.09 0.52
C GLN A 45 4.41 2.78 1.56
N ILE A 46 3.10 2.83 1.36
CA ILE A 46 2.23 3.48 2.37
C ILE A 46 2.17 2.70 3.68
N VAL A 47 2.21 1.36 3.62
CA VAL A 47 2.32 0.52 4.83
C VAL A 47 3.67 0.71 5.52
N LYS A 48 4.77 0.92 4.78
CA LYS A 48 6.06 1.31 5.36
C LYS A 48 6.00 2.68 6.03
N ALA A 49 5.29 3.65 5.46
CA ALA A 49 5.08 4.95 6.10
C ALA A 49 4.40 4.81 7.47
N TYR A 50 3.34 3.99 7.54
CA TYR A 50 2.69 3.65 8.80
C TYR A 50 3.62 2.92 9.76
N ALA A 51 4.32 1.89 9.29
CA ALA A 51 5.27 1.14 10.13
C ALA A 51 6.37 2.03 10.71
N GLN A 52 6.93 2.94 9.89
CA GLN A 52 7.94 3.91 10.32
C GLN A 52 7.38 4.87 11.37
N ASP A 53 6.16 5.38 11.18
CA ASP A 53 5.49 6.26 12.15
C ASP A 53 5.30 5.58 13.52
N ARG A 54 5.08 4.26 13.52
CA ARG A 54 4.86 3.45 14.74
C ARG A 54 6.09 2.73 15.26
N GLY A 55 7.27 2.97 14.68
CA GLY A 55 8.52 2.30 15.07
C GLY A 55 8.50 0.79 14.86
N LEU A 56 7.72 0.30 13.89
CA LEU A 56 7.60 -1.12 13.54
C LEU A 56 8.67 -1.51 12.49
N PRO A 57 9.24 -2.72 12.58
CA PRO A 57 10.15 -3.23 11.55
C PRO A 57 9.40 -3.45 10.23
N HIS A 58 10.02 -3.11 9.10
CA HIS A 58 9.38 -3.11 7.77
C HIS A 58 10.37 -3.37 6.62
N ASP A 59 11.51 -3.99 6.90
CA ASP A 59 12.58 -4.28 5.94
C ASP A 59 12.28 -5.51 5.05
N GLN A 60 11.20 -6.26 5.32
CA GLN A 60 10.84 -7.49 4.62
C GLN A 60 9.33 -7.53 4.32
N HIS A 61 8.94 -8.18 3.22
CA HIS A 61 7.53 -8.25 2.78
C HIS A 61 6.61 -8.82 3.85
N PHE A 62 7.03 -9.88 4.56
CA PHE A 62 6.19 -10.50 5.60
C PHE A 62 5.91 -9.55 6.77
N LEU A 63 6.80 -8.57 7.03
CA LEU A 63 6.62 -7.59 8.10
C LEU A 63 5.52 -6.58 7.77
N LEU A 64 5.25 -6.33 6.49
CA LEU A 64 4.15 -5.47 6.06
C LEU A 64 2.79 -6.04 6.51
N TYR A 65 2.63 -7.37 6.51
CA TYR A 65 1.41 -7.99 7.05
C TYR A 65 1.26 -7.72 8.55
N ARG A 66 2.34 -7.73 9.33
CA ARG A 66 2.29 -7.40 10.75
C ARG A 66 1.92 -5.93 10.96
N ALA A 67 2.46 -5.04 10.13
CA ALA A 67 2.10 -3.63 10.15
C ALA A 67 0.61 -3.44 9.83
N VAL A 68 0.08 -4.12 8.79
CA VAL A 68 -1.35 -4.10 8.46
C VAL A 68 -2.21 -4.68 9.57
N SER A 69 -1.82 -5.79 10.20
CA SER A 69 -2.57 -6.33 11.35
C SER A 69 -2.62 -5.33 12.52
N ARG A 70 -1.53 -4.60 12.77
CA ARG A 70 -1.51 -3.55 13.79
C ARG A 70 -2.39 -2.37 13.39
N LEU A 71 -2.34 -1.96 12.13
CA LEU A 71 -3.17 -0.89 11.56
C LEU A 71 -4.67 -1.18 11.71
N VAL A 72 -5.10 -2.39 11.36
CA VAL A 72 -6.48 -2.86 11.53
C VAL A 72 -6.88 -2.84 13.01
N ALA A 73 -6.04 -3.39 13.89
CA ALA A 73 -6.32 -3.42 15.33
C ALA A 73 -6.46 -2.02 15.98
N GLU A 74 -5.87 -0.98 15.37
CA GLU A 74 -5.97 0.39 15.86
C GLU A 74 -7.17 1.16 15.32
N THR A 75 -7.68 0.77 14.16
CA THR A 75 -8.76 1.46 13.46
C THR A 75 -10.09 0.74 13.54
N ASP A 76 -10.08 -0.55 13.90
CA ASP A 76 -11.22 -1.45 13.81
C ASP A 76 -11.78 -1.54 12.37
N ASP A 77 -10.91 -1.32 11.38
CA ASP A 77 -11.27 -1.30 9.96
C ASP A 77 -10.67 -2.49 9.20
N ASP A 78 -11.48 -3.53 9.01
CA ASP A 78 -11.10 -4.73 8.25
C ASP A 78 -10.94 -4.48 6.74
N ASP A 79 -11.43 -3.36 6.18
CA ASP A 79 -11.21 -3.04 4.77
C ASP A 79 -9.73 -2.85 4.47
N LEU A 80 -8.95 -2.34 5.44
CA LEU A 80 -7.50 -2.17 5.29
C LEU A 80 -6.80 -3.52 5.06
N ARG A 81 -7.27 -4.59 5.72
CA ARG A 81 -6.74 -5.95 5.49
C ARG A 81 -7.14 -6.48 4.12
N ARG A 82 -8.37 -6.23 3.68
CA ARG A 82 -8.89 -6.66 2.38
C ARG A 82 -8.16 -5.97 1.23
N GLN A 83 -8.02 -4.65 1.30
CA GLN A 83 -7.31 -3.84 0.29
C GLN A 83 -5.83 -4.22 0.18
N PHE A 84 -5.15 -4.49 1.30
CA PHE A 84 -3.78 -5.00 1.24
C PHE A 84 -3.71 -6.42 0.64
N GLY A 85 -4.76 -7.24 0.80
CA GLY A 85 -4.89 -8.52 0.08
C GLY A 85 -4.97 -8.31 -1.44
N VAL A 86 -5.75 -7.34 -1.91
CA VAL A 86 -5.80 -6.97 -3.33
C VAL A 86 -4.41 -6.55 -3.85
N ALA A 87 -3.63 -5.82 -3.05
CA ALA A 87 -2.26 -5.49 -3.40
C ALA A 87 -1.36 -6.72 -3.57
N THR A 88 -1.58 -7.77 -2.77
CA THR A 88 -0.82 -9.02 -2.88
C THR A 88 -1.21 -9.82 -4.11
N ASP A 89 -2.48 -9.75 -4.53
CA ASP A 89 -2.93 -10.37 -5.77
C ASP A 89 -2.37 -9.64 -7.00
N LEU A 90 -2.25 -8.31 -6.96
CA LEU A 90 -1.54 -7.54 -8.00
C LEU A 90 -0.08 -7.98 -8.14
N HIS A 91 0.60 -8.23 -7.02
CA HIS A 91 1.98 -8.70 -7.05
C HIS A 91 2.09 -10.12 -7.65
N ALA A 92 1.12 -10.99 -7.40
CA ALA A 92 1.05 -12.29 -8.09
C ALA A 92 0.80 -12.09 -9.60
N ASN A 93 -0.12 -11.20 -9.97
CA ASN A 93 -0.44 -10.90 -11.36
C ASN A 93 0.74 -10.33 -12.15
N PHE A 94 1.68 -9.62 -11.52
CA PHE A 94 2.91 -9.21 -12.21
C PHE A 94 3.67 -10.40 -12.81
N TYR A 95 3.74 -11.53 -12.09
CA TYR A 95 4.37 -12.76 -12.55
C TYR A 95 3.48 -13.59 -13.46
N GLU A 96 2.20 -13.74 -13.12
CA GLU A 96 1.29 -14.65 -13.80
C GLU A 96 0.63 -14.00 -15.02
N GLY A 97 0.18 -12.75 -14.90
CA GLY A 97 -0.41 -11.94 -15.96
C GLY A 97 -1.80 -12.41 -16.39
N GLU A 98 -2.63 -12.82 -15.44
CA GLU A 98 -3.98 -13.35 -15.66
C GLU A 98 -5.06 -12.25 -15.68
N TYR A 99 -4.80 -11.09 -15.08
CA TYR A 99 -5.79 -10.03 -14.94
C TYR A 99 -6.00 -9.30 -16.28
N ASN A 100 -7.25 -8.94 -16.56
CA ASN A 100 -7.58 -8.01 -17.62
C ASN A 100 -7.53 -6.55 -17.12
N GLU A 101 -7.69 -5.59 -18.05
CA GLU A 101 -7.66 -4.15 -17.73
C GLU A 101 -8.63 -3.76 -16.60
N ARG A 102 -9.85 -4.33 -16.60
CA ARG A 102 -10.86 -4.04 -15.58
C ARG A 102 -10.42 -4.54 -14.21
N ASP A 103 -9.86 -5.74 -14.13
CA ASP A 103 -9.41 -6.33 -12.86
C ASP A 103 -8.26 -5.50 -12.26
N VAL A 104 -7.29 -5.10 -13.08
CA VAL A 104 -6.20 -4.19 -12.66
C VAL A 104 -6.77 -2.84 -12.24
N ARG A 105 -7.66 -2.23 -13.02
CA ARG A 105 -8.26 -0.92 -12.72
C ARG A 105 -9.00 -0.92 -11.38
N VAL A 106 -9.82 -1.93 -11.11
CA VAL A 106 -10.55 -2.06 -9.83
C VAL A 106 -9.56 -2.25 -8.69
N SER A 107 -8.53 -3.06 -8.90
CA SER A 107 -7.50 -3.30 -7.89
C SER A 107 -6.74 -2.01 -7.54
N LEU A 108 -6.37 -1.20 -8.53
CA LEU A 108 -5.73 0.11 -8.30
C LEU A 108 -6.65 1.09 -7.56
N GLN A 109 -7.98 1.01 -7.74
CA GLN A 109 -8.93 1.81 -6.95
C GLN A 109 -8.92 1.39 -5.47
N ASP A 110 -8.76 0.09 -5.17
CA ASP A 110 -8.58 -0.38 -3.79
C ASP A 110 -7.24 0.07 -3.20
N ILE A 111 -6.17 0.12 -4.01
CA ILE A 111 -4.88 0.67 -3.57
C ILE A 111 -5.00 2.17 -3.25
N THR A 112 -5.73 2.93 -4.06
CA THR A 112 -6.03 4.35 -3.79
C THR A 112 -6.72 4.51 -2.43
N ARG A 113 -7.77 3.72 -2.15
CA ARG A 113 -8.49 3.76 -0.86
C ARG A 113 -7.60 3.42 0.32
N LEU A 114 -6.77 2.38 0.19
CA LEU A 114 -5.79 2.01 1.22
C LEU A 114 -4.85 3.18 1.53
N ILE A 115 -4.31 3.83 0.48
CA ILE A 115 -3.39 4.96 0.66
C ILE A 115 -4.08 6.12 1.37
N GLU A 116 -5.27 6.51 0.93
CA GLU A 116 -6.04 7.60 1.53
C GLU A 116 -6.39 7.37 3.00
N SER A 117 -6.80 6.14 3.35
CA SER A 117 -7.08 5.77 4.73
C SER A 117 -5.82 5.83 5.60
N VAL A 118 -4.70 5.27 5.13
CA VAL A 118 -3.43 5.28 5.88
C VAL A 118 -2.90 6.72 6.04
N GLU A 119 -3.00 7.56 5.02
CA GLU A 119 -2.63 8.98 5.14
C GLU A 119 -3.51 9.73 6.14
N THR A 120 -4.82 9.44 6.18
CA THR A 120 -5.73 10.04 7.17
C THR A 120 -5.31 9.69 8.59
N ILE A 121 -4.90 8.43 8.81
CA ILE A 121 -4.39 7.93 10.09
C ILE A 121 -3.07 8.63 10.45
N LEU A 122 -2.14 8.74 9.50
CA LEU A 122 -0.84 9.41 9.67
C LEU A 122 -0.96 10.93 9.91
N ASN A 123 -2.06 11.54 9.48
CA ASN A 123 -2.31 12.98 9.61
C ASN A 123 -3.18 13.35 10.82
N GLY A 124 -3.61 12.37 11.63
CA GLY A 124 -4.24 12.64 12.92
C GLY A 124 -5.64 13.26 12.82
N ARG A 125 -6.54 12.66 12.03
CA ARG A 125 -7.99 12.85 12.17
C ARG A 125 -8.70 11.53 12.42
N HIS A 126 -8.46 10.94 13.58
CA HIS A 126 -9.53 10.25 14.31
C HIS A 126 -9.47 10.65 15.78
N GLY A 127 -10.59 11.21 16.23
CA GLY A 127 -10.76 11.77 17.56
C GLY A 127 -10.52 10.73 18.63
N THR A 128 -9.81 11.16 19.67
CA THR A 128 -10.01 10.64 21.01
C THR A 128 -11.50 10.74 21.35
N ALA A 129 -12.22 9.63 21.26
CA ALA A 129 -13.46 9.51 22.01
C ALA A 129 -13.07 9.48 23.49
N SER A 130 -13.47 10.54 24.19
CA SER A 130 -13.47 10.63 25.65
C SER A 130 -14.57 9.76 26.24
#